data_AF-A0A522UDB7-F1
#
_entry.id   AF-A0A522UDB7-F1
#
_cell.length_a   1.000
_cell.length_b   1.000
_cell.length_c   1.000
_cell.angle_alpha   90.00
_cell.angle_beta   90.00
_cell.angle_gamma   90.00
#
_symmetry.space_group_name_H-M   'P 1'
#
loop_
_entity.id
_entity.type
_entity.pdbx_description
1 polymer ?
#
loop_
_entity_poly.entity_id
_entity_poly.type
_entity_poly.pdbx_seq_one_letter_code
_entity_poly.pdbx_strand_id
1 'polypeptide(L)'
;MQSFRHCKEKLANGDAFSNDWKHMNDLFPSLGKADVAARLDASIASHQQNYFALFSSLLGGIVTDPRWMLVPVDDHLVHRGDGVFDTAKCVAGNLYNLEAHLDRLETSAARIALQAPLDRPTLRAAVIATVRAGGRRDCLVRILLGRGPGSLGISPRDAPRASLYIIAYAGQPPFMTTHPGGARIITSRVPVKSDFFATIKTVNYLPNALMKLEAVQAGVDFAVAFDAEGHMAEGATENFGIVTADRRLRLPGLAHILAGTTMKRAAELAVEIVRDIERGAITRTEALTASEVLIFGTTPDVTSVVAWDGHRIGAGQPGPVGQALNARLQRDMLENHDLLTAVWK
;
A
#
# COMPACT_ATOMS: atom_id res chain seq x y z
N MET A 1 -23.06 9.27 -20.08
CA MET A 1 -24.09 8.93 -19.06
C MET A 1 -25.51 8.87 -19.63
N GLN A 2 -25.91 9.71 -20.60
CA GLN A 2 -27.24 9.64 -21.21
C GLN A 2 -27.50 8.33 -22.00
N SER A 3 -26.51 7.77 -22.72
CA SER A 3 -26.72 6.52 -23.50
C SER A 3 -27.02 5.30 -22.62
N PHE A 4 -26.42 5.22 -21.43
CA PHE A 4 -26.66 4.11 -20.49
C PHE A 4 -28.01 4.20 -19.76
N ARG A 5 -28.57 5.41 -19.56
CA ARG A 5 -29.94 5.58 -19.03
C ARG A 5 -30.98 5.08 -20.03
N HIS A 6 -30.81 5.45 -21.30
CA HIS A 6 -31.71 5.03 -22.38
C HIS A 6 -31.71 3.50 -22.58
N CYS A 7 -30.54 2.85 -22.41
CA CYS A 7 -30.43 1.39 -22.47
C CYS A 7 -31.16 0.68 -21.31
N LYS A 8 -31.11 1.26 -20.10
CA LYS A 8 -31.85 0.75 -18.92
C LYS A 8 -33.38 0.83 -19.10
N GLU A 9 -33.87 1.89 -19.72
CA GLU A 9 -35.29 2.08 -19.98
C GLU A 9 -35.82 1.07 -21.01
N LYS A 10 -35.05 0.77 -22.08
CA LYS A 10 -35.43 -0.27 -23.05
C LYS A 10 -35.42 -1.69 -22.46
N LEU A 11 -34.43 -2.02 -21.64
CA LEU A 11 -34.36 -3.31 -20.93
C LEU A 11 -35.50 -3.52 -19.94
N ALA A 12 -35.95 -2.45 -19.26
CA ALA A 12 -37.06 -2.52 -18.31
C ALA A 12 -38.43 -2.75 -18.98
N ASN A 13 -38.56 -2.41 -20.27
CA ASN A 13 -39.81 -2.52 -21.04
C ASN A 13 -39.95 -3.85 -21.80
N GLY A 14 -39.00 -4.79 -21.66
CA GLY A 14 -39.10 -6.12 -22.28
C GLY A 14 -38.86 -6.15 -23.79
N ASP A 15 -38.40 -5.04 -24.39
CA ASP A 15 -38.01 -5.00 -25.80
C ASP A 15 -36.75 -5.85 -26.00
N ALA A 16 -36.91 -7.00 -26.67
CA ALA A 16 -35.78 -7.81 -27.10
C ALA A 16 -34.86 -6.92 -27.96
N PHE A 17 -33.55 -6.90 -27.65
CA PHE A 17 -32.56 -6.32 -28.55
C PHE A 17 -32.72 -7.01 -29.91
N SER A 18 -33.34 -6.34 -30.87
CA SER A 18 -33.25 -6.76 -32.26
C SER A 18 -31.76 -6.80 -32.62
N ASN A 19 -31.35 -7.75 -33.46
CA ASN A 19 -29.98 -7.87 -33.99
C ASN A 19 -29.58 -6.69 -34.89
N ASP A 20 -30.09 -5.48 -34.62
CA ASP A 20 -29.84 -4.27 -35.38
C ASP A 20 -28.53 -3.62 -34.89
N TRP A 21 -27.42 -4.14 -35.39
CA TRP A 21 -26.06 -3.74 -35.03
C TRP A 21 -25.78 -2.23 -35.24
N LYS A 22 -26.57 -1.54 -36.07
CA LYS A 22 -26.46 -0.08 -36.23
C LYS A 22 -26.81 0.67 -34.94
N HIS A 23 -27.91 0.29 -34.28
CA HIS A 23 -28.30 0.89 -33.01
C HIS A 23 -27.34 0.55 -31.86
N MET A 24 -26.69 -0.62 -31.91
CA MET A 24 -25.65 -0.98 -30.93
C MET A 24 -24.39 -0.12 -31.06
N ASN A 25 -23.98 0.24 -32.28
CA ASN A 25 -22.81 1.10 -32.50
C ASN A 25 -23.03 2.53 -31.98
N ASP A 26 -24.26 3.06 -32.02
CA ASP A 26 -24.57 4.37 -31.43
C ASP A 26 -24.48 4.35 -29.89
N LEU A 27 -24.83 3.22 -29.28
CA LEU A 27 -24.78 3.03 -27.82
C LEU A 27 -23.36 2.72 -27.32
N PHE A 28 -22.60 1.93 -28.09
CA PHE A 28 -21.26 1.44 -27.78
C PHE A 28 -20.32 1.68 -28.97
N PRO A 29 -19.96 2.94 -29.27
CA PRO A 29 -19.14 3.25 -30.42
C PRO A 29 -17.75 2.64 -30.29
N SER A 30 -17.24 2.10 -31.40
CA SER A 30 -15.81 1.79 -31.53
C SER A 30 -15.01 3.09 -31.51
N LEU A 31 -14.06 3.20 -30.60
CA LEU A 31 -13.29 4.43 -30.40
C LEU A 31 -11.94 4.32 -31.09
N GLY A 32 -11.61 5.32 -31.91
CA GLY A 32 -10.26 5.52 -32.40
C GLY A 32 -9.36 6.15 -31.33
N LYS A 33 -8.05 6.21 -31.60
CA LYS A 33 -7.06 6.83 -30.70
C LYS A 33 -7.45 8.27 -30.29
N ALA A 34 -7.89 9.08 -31.25
CA ALA A 34 -8.26 10.48 -31.00
C ALA A 34 -9.52 10.58 -30.12
N ASP A 35 -10.50 9.69 -30.31
CA ASP A 35 -11.71 9.66 -29.48
C ASP A 35 -11.37 9.28 -28.04
N VAL A 36 -10.48 8.29 -27.84
CA VAL A 36 -10.01 7.89 -26.51
C VAL A 36 -9.28 9.04 -25.83
N ALA A 37 -8.36 9.70 -26.53
CA ALA A 37 -7.63 10.86 -26.03
C ALA A 37 -8.58 11.97 -25.55
N ALA A 38 -9.49 12.40 -26.42
CA ALA A 38 -10.45 13.46 -26.11
C ALA A 38 -11.36 13.09 -24.93
N ARG A 39 -11.76 11.82 -24.81
CA ARG A 39 -12.59 11.35 -23.68
C ARG A 39 -11.82 11.30 -22.37
N LEU A 40 -10.55 10.90 -22.38
CA LEU A 40 -9.69 10.94 -21.20
C LEU A 40 -9.45 12.38 -20.76
N ASP A 41 -9.15 13.28 -21.70
CA ASP A 41 -8.96 14.70 -21.42
C ASP A 41 -10.23 15.34 -20.83
N ALA A 42 -11.41 14.95 -21.31
CA ALA A 42 -12.69 15.40 -20.76
C ALA A 42 -13.09 14.71 -19.44
N SER A 43 -12.43 13.62 -19.06
CA SER A 43 -12.69 12.90 -17.82
C SER A 43 -12.05 13.64 -16.66
N ILE A 44 -12.87 14.23 -15.80
CA ILE A 44 -12.41 14.86 -14.56
C ILE A 44 -12.94 14.04 -13.40
N ALA A 45 -12.05 13.42 -12.64
CA ALA A 45 -12.41 12.81 -11.38
C ALA A 45 -11.68 13.53 -10.24
N SER A 46 -12.43 13.95 -9.21
CA SER A 46 -11.88 14.73 -8.09
C SER A 46 -10.71 14.05 -7.39
N HIS A 47 -10.69 12.70 -7.33
CA HIS A 47 -9.60 11.96 -6.72
C HIS A 47 -8.27 12.07 -7.49
N GLN A 48 -8.29 12.40 -8.78
CA GLN A 48 -7.10 12.51 -9.63
C GLN A 48 -6.17 13.65 -9.19
N GLN A 49 -6.68 14.68 -8.50
CA GLN A 49 -5.88 15.79 -7.96
C GLN A 49 -4.81 15.35 -6.95
N ASN A 50 -4.94 14.12 -6.43
CA ASN A 50 -4.01 13.52 -5.50
C ASN A 50 -2.87 12.75 -6.20
N TYR A 51 -2.84 12.66 -7.53
CA TYR A 51 -1.78 11.98 -8.27
C TYR A 51 -0.93 13.01 -9.02
N PHE A 52 0.39 12.95 -8.82
CA PHE A 52 1.30 14.02 -9.25
C PHE A 52 2.17 13.62 -10.44
N ALA A 53 2.63 12.37 -10.49
CA ALA A 53 3.42 11.84 -11.59
C ALA A 53 3.36 10.31 -11.64
N LEU A 54 3.43 9.75 -12.86
CA LEU A 54 3.59 8.33 -13.14
C LEU A 54 4.78 8.15 -14.09
N PHE A 55 5.83 7.46 -13.66
CA PHE A 55 6.77 6.83 -14.59
C PHE A 55 6.19 5.50 -15.09
N SER A 56 6.31 5.24 -16.40
CA SER A 56 5.98 3.96 -17.00
C SER A 56 7.14 3.48 -17.87
N SER A 57 7.69 2.32 -17.54
CA SER A 57 8.71 1.65 -18.36
C SER A 57 8.20 1.25 -19.75
N LEU A 58 6.89 1.05 -19.92
CA LEU A 58 6.29 0.74 -21.22
C LEU A 58 6.27 1.97 -22.13
N LEU A 59 6.03 3.15 -21.55
CA LEU A 59 6.09 4.43 -22.28
C LEU A 59 7.53 4.98 -22.37
N GLY A 60 8.43 4.51 -21.50
CA GLY A 60 9.79 5.02 -21.38
C GLY A 60 9.89 6.43 -20.79
N GLY A 61 8.89 6.88 -20.02
CA GLY A 61 8.81 8.27 -19.58
C GLY A 61 7.88 8.53 -18.41
N ILE A 62 7.82 9.81 -18.00
CA ILE A 62 6.98 10.30 -16.89
C ILE A 62 5.80 11.08 -17.46
N VAL A 63 4.60 10.75 -16.99
CA VAL A 63 3.35 11.45 -17.25
C VAL A 63 2.94 12.20 -15.99
N THR A 64 2.63 13.48 -16.08
CA THR A 64 2.17 14.31 -14.93
C THR A 64 0.68 14.60 -14.96
N ASP A 65 0.02 14.37 -16.09
CA ASP A 65 -1.43 14.47 -16.19
C ASP A 65 -2.08 13.16 -15.72
N PRO A 66 -2.85 13.17 -14.60
CA PRO A 66 -3.43 11.97 -14.02
C PRO A 66 -4.44 11.26 -14.93
N ARG A 67 -4.98 11.95 -15.95
CA ARG A 67 -5.88 11.33 -16.95
C ARG A 67 -5.16 10.36 -17.88
N TRP A 68 -3.86 10.58 -18.05
CA TRP A 68 -2.97 9.79 -18.89
C TRP A 68 -2.15 8.76 -18.11
N MET A 69 -2.34 8.68 -16.79
CA MET A 69 -1.69 7.70 -15.92
C MET A 69 -2.37 6.33 -16.04
N LEU A 70 -2.18 5.67 -17.18
CA LEU A 70 -2.85 4.42 -17.53
C LEU A 70 -1.92 3.21 -17.47
N VAL A 71 -2.52 2.05 -17.18
CA VAL A 71 -1.87 0.73 -17.22
C VAL A 71 -2.62 -0.13 -18.25
N PRO A 72 -1.92 -0.89 -19.12
CA PRO A 72 -2.57 -1.78 -20.07
C PRO A 72 -3.40 -2.85 -19.36
N VAL A 73 -4.59 -3.16 -19.90
CA VAL A 73 -5.49 -4.15 -19.31
C VAL A 73 -4.95 -5.58 -19.39
N ASP A 74 -4.08 -5.84 -20.37
CA ASP A 74 -3.37 -7.09 -20.61
C ASP A 74 -2.06 -7.21 -19.80
N ASP A 75 -1.74 -6.21 -18.96
CA ASP A 75 -0.68 -6.35 -17.97
C ASP A 75 -1.13 -7.32 -16.86
N HIS A 76 -0.36 -8.38 -16.65
CA HIS A 76 -0.64 -9.39 -15.63
C HIS A 76 -0.75 -8.81 -14.21
N LEU A 77 -0.17 -7.62 -13.97
CA LEU A 77 -0.38 -6.85 -12.75
C LEU A 77 -1.88 -6.55 -12.51
N VAL A 78 -2.63 -6.23 -13.57
CA VAL A 78 -4.04 -5.80 -13.53
C VAL A 78 -4.99 -6.98 -13.37
N HIS A 79 -4.85 -8.01 -14.21
CA HIS A 79 -5.85 -9.09 -14.30
C HIS A 79 -5.48 -10.38 -13.55
N ARG A 80 -4.24 -10.51 -13.07
CA ARG A 80 -3.80 -11.67 -12.26
C ARG A 80 -3.27 -11.30 -10.88
N GLY A 81 -2.87 -10.04 -10.67
CA GLY A 81 -2.10 -9.66 -9.49
C GLY A 81 -0.70 -10.28 -9.47
N ASP A 82 -0.14 -10.66 -10.64
CA ASP A 82 1.22 -11.18 -10.76
C ASP A 82 2.22 -10.02 -10.79
N GLY A 83 2.59 -9.59 -9.59
CA GLY A 83 3.53 -8.52 -9.36
C GLY A 83 3.77 -8.25 -7.88
N VAL A 84 4.69 -7.34 -7.63
CA VAL A 84 5.06 -6.84 -6.31
C VAL A 84 5.06 -5.33 -6.31
N PHE A 85 5.00 -4.74 -5.12
CA PHE A 85 5.11 -3.30 -4.97
C PHE A 85 5.82 -2.92 -3.69
N ASP A 86 6.31 -1.70 -3.62
CA ASP A 86 6.68 -1.06 -2.38
C ASP A 86 6.16 0.38 -2.30
N THR A 87 6.18 0.97 -1.12
CA THR A 87 5.76 2.35 -0.90
C THR A 87 6.71 3.04 0.03
N ALA A 88 7.41 4.07 -0.47
CA ALA A 88 8.26 4.96 0.30
C ALA A 88 7.54 6.29 0.59
N LYS A 89 8.07 7.05 1.55
CA LYS A 89 7.56 8.37 1.93
C LYS A 89 8.61 9.43 1.58
N CYS A 90 8.17 10.51 0.96
CA CYS A 90 8.96 11.73 0.79
C CYS A 90 8.50 12.76 1.82
N VAL A 91 9.42 13.27 2.63
CA VAL A 91 9.17 14.27 3.67
C VAL A 91 10.15 15.43 3.51
N ALA A 92 9.63 16.66 3.48
CA ALA A 92 10.43 17.88 3.34
C ALA A 92 11.42 17.85 2.15
N GLY A 93 11.09 17.11 1.10
CA GLY A 93 11.90 16.97 -0.10
C GLY A 93 12.91 15.82 -0.11
N ASN A 94 12.83 14.89 0.85
CA ASN A 94 13.72 13.73 0.96
C ASN A 94 12.93 12.43 1.01
N LEU A 95 13.33 11.45 0.20
CA LEU A 95 12.85 10.08 0.31
C LEU A 95 13.50 9.41 1.52
N TYR A 96 12.67 9.05 2.49
CA TYR A 96 13.12 8.45 3.74
C TYR A 96 13.31 6.94 3.59
N ASN A 97 14.49 6.46 4.00
CA ASN A 97 14.89 5.07 4.04
C ASN A 97 14.67 4.32 2.71
N LEU A 98 14.92 5.00 1.59
CA LEU A 98 14.61 4.50 0.23
C LEU A 98 15.27 3.15 -0.05
N GLU A 99 16.52 2.95 0.37
CA GLU A 99 17.25 1.70 0.10
C GLU A 99 16.56 0.48 0.73
N ALA A 100 16.05 0.60 1.97
CA ALA A 100 15.33 -0.50 2.60
C ALA A 100 14.02 -0.86 1.87
N HIS A 101 13.37 0.12 1.23
CA HIS A 101 12.20 -0.11 0.40
C HIS A 101 12.57 -0.79 -0.92
N LEU A 102 13.67 -0.39 -1.57
CA LEU A 102 14.16 -1.02 -2.79
C LEU A 102 14.65 -2.46 -2.54
N ASP A 103 15.34 -2.71 -1.43
CA ASP A 103 15.76 -4.06 -1.02
C ASP A 103 14.58 -5.01 -0.84
N ARG A 104 13.51 -4.53 -0.21
CA ARG A 104 12.30 -5.32 0.00
C ARG A 104 11.53 -5.56 -1.29
N LEU A 105 11.51 -4.59 -2.20
CA LEU A 105 10.94 -4.75 -3.55
C LEU A 105 11.67 -5.86 -4.30
N GLU A 106 13.00 -5.80 -4.35
CA GLU A 106 13.85 -6.79 -5.03
C GLU A 106 13.73 -8.18 -4.39
N THR A 107 13.73 -8.26 -3.06
CA THR A 107 13.51 -9.51 -2.33
C THR A 107 12.14 -10.13 -2.66
N SER A 108 11.09 -9.30 -2.71
CA SER A 108 9.74 -9.75 -3.08
C SER A 108 9.68 -10.23 -4.53
N ALA A 109 10.33 -9.50 -5.44
CA ALA A 109 10.39 -9.84 -6.86
C ALA A 109 11.15 -11.17 -7.10
N ALA A 110 12.30 -11.34 -6.44
CA ALA A 110 13.11 -12.56 -6.53
C ALA A 110 12.34 -13.80 -6.08
N ARG A 111 11.51 -13.69 -5.01
CA ARG A 111 10.68 -14.81 -4.52
C ARG A 111 9.65 -15.31 -5.53
N ILE A 112 9.20 -14.46 -6.45
CA ILE A 112 8.28 -14.84 -7.53
C ILE A 112 8.98 -14.96 -8.88
N ALA A 113 10.33 -15.06 -8.90
CA ALA A 113 11.15 -15.11 -10.10
C ALA A 113 10.82 -13.97 -11.09
N LEU A 114 10.59 -12.76 -10.58
CA LEU A 114 10.34 -11.56 -11.37
C LEU A 114 11.59 -10.69 -11.39
N GLN A 115 12.09 -10.40 -12.59
CA GLN A 115 13.24 -9.52 -12.80
C GLN A 115 12.75 -8.11 -13.14
N ALA A 116 13.33 -7.11 -12.47
CA ALA A 116 13.05 -5.73 -12.79
C ALA A 116 13.60 -5.34 -14.17
N PRO A 117 12.92 -4.48 -14.94
CA PRO A 117 13.41 -4.04 -16.25
C PRO A 117 14.55 -3.01 -16.15
N LEU A 118 14.83 -2.49 -14.95
CA LEU A 118 15.90 -1.53 -14.66
C LEU A 118 16.82 -2.11 -13.59
N ASP A 119 18.11 -1.81 -13.70
CA ASP A 119 19.06 -2.09 -12.61
C ASP A 119 18.80 -1.17 -11.39
N ARG A 120 19.41 -1.52 -10.25
CA ARG A 120 19.22 -0.80 -8.98
C ARG A 120 19.52 0.70 -9.07
N PRO A 121 20.66 1.15 -9.64
CA PRO A 121 20.94 2.58 -9.80
C PRO A 121 19.90 3.31 -10.67
N THR A 122 19.48 2.69 -11.78
CA THR A 122 18.51 3.30 -12.71
C THR A 122 17.10 3.33 -12.12
N LEU A 123 16.69 2.28 -11.41
CA LEU A 123 15.44 2.26 -10.66
C LEU A 123 15.40 3.37 -9.62
N ARG A 124 16.47 3.52 -8.82
CA ARG A 124 16.59 4.60 -7.83
C ARG A 124 16.47 5.97 -8.49
N ALA A 125 17.16 6.19 -9.61
CA ALA A 125 17.08 7.43 -10.37
C ALA A 125 15.66 7.69 -10.91
N ALA A 126 14.97 6.67 -11.42
CA ALA A 126 13.60 6.76 -11.90
C ALA A 126 12.62 7.14 -10.77
N VAL A 127 12.81 6.59 -9.55
CA VAL A 127 12.02 6.96 -8.37
C VAL A 127 12.21 8.46 -8.06
N ILE A 128 13.46 8.92 -7.96
CA ILE A 128 13.77 10.33 -7.67
C ILE A 128 13.21 11.25 -8.77
N ALA A 129 13.40 10.89 -10.04
CA ALA A 129 12.91 11.67 -11.18
C ALA A 129 11.37 11.78 -11.18
N THR A 130 10.67 10.70 -10.85
CA THR A 130 9.20 10.69 -10.75
C THR A 130 8.71 11.65 -9.66
N VAL A 131 9.32 11.60 -8.47
CA VAL A 131 8.97 12.51 -7.37
C VAL A 131 9.27 13.96 -7.73
N ARG A 132 10.44 14.21 -8.32
CA ARG A 132 10.85 15.55 -8.76
C ARG A 132 9.86 16.10 -9.80
N ALA A 133 9.44 15.30 -10.77
CA ALA A 133 8.45 15.68 -11.78
C ALA A 133 7.07 15.98 -11.19
N GLY A 134 6.67 15.28 -10.13
CA GLY A 134 5.43 15.57 -9.40
C GLY A 134 5.47 16.89 -8.61
N GLY A 135 6.65 17.44 -8.33
CA GLY A 135 6.81 18.79 -7.76
C GLY A 135 6.41 18.93 -6.28
N ARG A 136 6.02 17.85 -5.60
CA ARG A 136 5.56 17.87 -4.20
C ARG A 136 6.64 17.34 -3.25
N ARG A 137 7.05 18.18 -2.31
CA ARG A 137 8.08 17.85 -1.29
C ARG A 137 7.60 16.86 -0.23
N ASP A 138 6.29 16.77 -0.04
CA ASP A 138 5.64 15.81 0.85
C ASP A 138 4.67 14.97 0.03
N CYS A 139 4.98 13.69 -0.13
CA CYS A 139 4.18 12.74 -0.91
C CYS A 139 4.51 11.30 -0.54
N LEU A 140 3.67 10.38 -1.01
CA LEU A 140 3.99 8.96 -1.04
C LEU A 140 4.43 8.57 -2.44
N VAL A 141 5.31 7.57 -2.50
CA VAL A 141 5.81 7.03 -3.75
C VAL A 141 5.56 5.55 -3.77
N ARG A 142 4.78 5.08 -4.75
CA ARG A 142 4.51 3.65 -4.94
C ARG A 142 5.26 3.15 -6.15
N ILE A 143 6.00 2.06 -5.96
CA ILE A 143 6.73 1.37 -7.02
C ILE A 143 6.01 0.05 -7.26
N LEU A 144 5.52 -0.18 -8.47
CA LEU A 144 4.80 -1.37 -8.90
C LEU A 144 5.63 -2.09 -9.95
N LEU A 145 6.00 -3.33 -9.68
CA LEU A 145 6.72 -4.20 -10.60
C LEU A 145 5.83 -5.39 -10.95
N GLY A 146 5.35 -5.42 -12.20
CA GLY A 146 4.49 -6.46 -12.74
C GLY A 146 5.23 -7.41 -13.66
N ARG A 147 4.66 -8.61 -13.87
CA ARG A 147 5.11 -9.54 -14.91
C ARG A 147 5.02 -8.93 -16.32
N GLY A 148 4.14 -7.96 -16.50
CA GLY A 148 4.00 -7.14 -17.70
C GLY A 148 2.86 -7.58 -18.62
N PRO A 149 2.68 -6.84 -19.74
CA PRO A 149 1.69 -7.16 -20.77
C PRO A 149 1.93 -8.52 -21.40
N GLY A 150 0.85 -9.26 -21.62
CA GLY A 150 0.90 -10.60 -22.15
C GLY A 150 -0.46 -11.19 -22.52
N SER A 151 -0.51 -12.51 -22.68
CA SER A 151 -1.78 -13.20 -22.86
C SER A 151 -2.63 -13.11 -21.59
N LEU A 152 -3.92 -13.40 -21.68
CA LEU A 152 -4.76 -13.55 -20.48
C LEU A 152 -4.48 -14.86 -19.71
N GLY A 153 -3.46 -15.63 -20.08
CA GLY A 153 -3.03 -16.84 -19.38
C GLY A 153 -2.37 -16.56 -18.03
N ILE A 154 -1.64 -17.56 -17.52
CA ILE A 154 -0.85 -17.47 -16.27
C ILE A 154 0.62 -17.80 -16.50
N SER A 155 0.99 -18.19 -17.72
CA SER A 155 2.34 -18.58 -18.08
C SER A 155 3.21 -17.32 -18.15
N PRO A 156 4.35 -17.25 -17.43
CA PRO A 156 5.25 -16.10 -17.54
C PRO A 156 5.92 -16.01 -18.92
N ARG A 157 5.86 -17.07 -19.74
CA ARG A 157 6.33 -17.01 -21.15
C ARG A 157 5.44 -16.14 -22.02
N ASP A 158 4.22 -15.88 -21.58
CA ASP A 158 3.22 -15.14 -22.33
C ASP A 158 3.36 -13.62 -22.09
N ALA A 159 4.18 -13.22 -21.11
CA ALA A 159 4.51 -11.85 -20.77
C ALA A 159 6.02 -11.62 -20.92
N PRO A 160 6.49 -11.24 -22.13
CA PRO A 160 7.90 -11.29 -22.50
C PRO A 160 8.76 -10.23 -21.82
N ARG A 161 8.16 -9.20 -21.19
CA ARG A 161 8.87 -8.09 -20.55
C ARG A 161 8.12 -7.63 -19.30
N ALA A 162 8.82 -7.57 -18.17
CA ALA A 162 8.31 -7.01 -16.93
C ALA A 162 7.91 -5.54 -17.10
N SER A 163 6.85 -5.12 -16.41
CA SER A 163 6.40 -3.74 -16.35
C SER A 163 6.79 -3.12 -15.02
N LEU A 164 7.27 -1.88 -15.07
CA LEU A 164 7.58 -1.05 -13.93
C LEU A 164 6.79 0.27 -14.03
N TYR A 165 6.07 0.58 -12.95
CA TYR A 165 5.35 1.83 -12.77
C TYR A 165 5.76 2.48 -11.44
N ILE A 166 6.02 3.78 -11.45
CA ILE A 166 6.31 4.53 -10.22
C ILE A 166 5.33 5.69 -10.14
N ILE A 167 4.61 5.80 -9.03
CA ILE A 167 3.55 6.80 -8.84
C ILE A 167 3.93 7.68 -7.66
N ALA A 168 4.02 8.99 -7.88
CA ALA A 168 4.05 10.00 -6.82
C ALA A 168 2.63 10.54 -6.59
N TYR A 169 2.15 10.48 -5.34
CA TYR A 169 0.78 10.84 -5.01
C TYR A 169 0.66 11.37 -3.58
N ALA A 170 -0.45 12.04 -3.27
CA ALA A 170 -0.73 12.63 -1.97
C ALA A 170 -0.81 11.53 -0.89
N GLY A 171 -0.03 11.70 0.18
CA GLY A 171 -0.23 10.97 1.42
C GLY A 171 -1.28 11.64 2.29
N GLN A 172 -1.92 10.86 3.16
CA GLN A 172 -2.62 11.43 4.31
C GLN A 172 -1.58 11.83 5.38
N PRO A 173 -1.88 12.81 6.24
CA PRO A 173 -1.07 13.07 7.42
C PRO A 173 -0.91 11.79 8.27
N PRO A 174 0.19 11.66 9.04
CA PRO A 174 0.35 10.53 9.96
C PRO A 174 -0.87 10.36 10.86
N PHE A 175 -1.23 9.12 11.19
CA PHE A 175 -2.51 8.83 11.83
C PHE A 175 -2.64 9.55 13.18
N MET A 176 -1.59 9.48 14.03
CA MET A 176 -1.59 10.15 15.34
C MET A 176 -1.67 11.68 15.27
N THR A 177 -1.36 12.31 14.12
CA THR A 177 -1.55 13.75 13.91
C THR A 177 -3.02 14.12 13.79
N THR A 178 -3.82 13.27 13.14
CA THR A 178 -5.26 13.51 12.93
C THR A 178 -6.12 12.85 14.01
N HIS A 179 -5.60 11.82 14.67
CA HIS A 179 -6.27 11.03 15.70
C HIS A 179 -5.39 10.95 16.96
N PRO A 180 -5.18 12.07 17.68
CA PRO A 180 -4.31 12.09 18.85
C PRO A 180 -4.83 11.22 20.00
N GLY A 181 -6.11 10.82 19.98
CA GLY A 181 -6.72 9.88 20.92
C GLY A 181 -6.34 8.41 20.70
N GLY A 182 -5.61 8.08 19.62
CA GLY A 182 -5.22 6.72 19.27
C GLY A 182 -6.26 5.94 18.46
N ALA A 183 -5.83 4.80 17.95
CA ALA A 183 -6.60 3.96 17.04
C ALA A 183 -7.51 2.97 17.79
N ARG A 184 -8.66 2.69 17.19
CA ARG A 184 -9.55 1.58 17.52
C ARG A 184 -9.37 0.49 16.47
N ILE A 185 -9.29 -0.76 16.90
CA ILE A 185 -9.12 -1.90 15.99
C ILE A 185 -10.13 -3.01 16.23
N ILE A 186 -10.27 -3.88 15.24
CA ILE A 186 -11.00 -5.15 15.35
C ILE A 186 -10.11 -6.33 14.98
N THR A 187 -10.48 -7.51 15.44
CA THR A 187 -9.97 -8.77 14.89
C THR A 187 -10.61 -9.02 13.53
N SER A 188 -9.80 -9.17 12.49
CA SER A 188 -10.31 -9.58 11.18
C SER A 188 -10.68 -11.05 11.15
N ARG A 189 -11.76 -11.39 10.45
CA ARG A 189 -12.13 -12.78 10.13
C ARG A 189 -11.56 -13.24 8.80
N VAL A 190 -10.98 -12.33 8.02
CA VAL A 190 -10.27 -12.67 6.79
C VAL A 190 -8.96 -13.36 7.19
N PRO A 191 -8.70 -14.58 6.70
CA PRO A 191 -7.45 -15.27 7.00
C PRO A 191 -6.24 -14.48 6.52
N VAL A 192 -5.14 -14.60 7.26
CA VAL A 192 -3.83 -14.13 6.79
C VAL A 192 -3.44 -14.86 5.51
N LYS A 193 -2.56 -14.23 4.72
CA LYS A 193 -1.90 -14.94 3.61
C LYS A 193 -1.06 -16.08 4.19
N SER A 194 -0.96 -17.20 3.47
CA SER A 194 -0.01 -18.25 3.85
C SER A 194 1.42 -17.71 3.90
N ASP A 195 2.27 -18.26 4.77
CA ASP A 195 3.64 -17.82 5.07
C ASP A 195 4.43 -17.30 3.86
N PHE A 196 4.48 -18.09 2.78
CA PHE A 196 5.18 -17.68 1.57
C PHE A 196 4.70 -16.33 1.02
N PHE A 197 3.38 -16.14 0.86
CA PHE A 197 2.79 -14.91 0.34
C PHE A 197 2.75 -13.78 1.38
N ALA A 198 2.67 -14.08 2.67
CA ALA A 198 2.70 -13.07 3.73
C ALA A 198 4.05 -12.31 3.74
N THR A 199 5.14 -13.00 3.42
CA THR A 199 6.47 -12.39 3.38
C THR A 199 6.79 -11.65 2.07
N ILE A 200 5.88 -11.62 1.10
CA ILE A 200 6.04 -10.95 -0.20
C ILE A 200 5.11 -9.75 -0.26
N LYS A 201 5.63 -8.57 -0.60
CA LYS A 201 4.79 -7.39 -0.82
C LYS A 201 4.14 -7.42 -2.20
N THR A 202 3.26 -8.39 -2.42
CA THR A 202 2.59 -8.65 -3.71
C THR A 202 1.48 -7.65 -4.00
N VAL A 203 1.11 -7.43 -5.27
CA VAL A 203 -0.10 -6.65 -5.63
C VAL A 203 -1.42 -7.44 -5.45
N ASN A 204 -1.37 -8.75 -5.18
CA ASN A 204 -2.55 -9.56 -4.87
C ASN A 204 -3.09 -9.21 -3.47
N TYR A 205 -3.93 -8.17 -3.41
CA TYR A 205 -4.35 -7.49 -2.19
C TYR A 205 -5.84 -7.68 -1.85
N LEU A 206 -6.54 -8.61 -2.47
CA LEU A 206 -7.95 -8.89 -2.13
C LEU A 206 -8.13 -9.23 -0.64
N PRO A 207 -7.32 -10.10 0.00
CA PRO A 207 -7.44 -10.33 1.44
C PRO A 207 -7.28 -9.05 2.26
N ASN A 208 -6.27 -8.23 1.94
CA ASN A 208 -6.01 -6.95 2.60
C ASN A 208 -7.17 -5.96 2.43
N ALA A 209 -7.78 -5.91 1.24
CA ALA A 209 -8.94 -5.07 0.95
C ALA A 209 -10.17 -5.52 1.76
N LEU A 210 -10.38 -6.83 1.91
CA LEU A 210 -11.46 -7.37 2.73
C LEU A 210 -11.23 -7.10 4.22
N MET A 211 -10.00 -7.19 4.72
CA MET A 211 -9.66 -6.78 6.09
C MET A 211 -10.00 -5.30 6.34
N LYS A 212 -9.65 -4.42 5.38
CA LYS A 212 -10.00 -3.00 5.48
C LYS A 212 -11.52 -2.78 5.43
N LEU A 213 -12.24 -3.55 4.61
CA LEU A 213 -13.70 -3.49 4.54
C LEU A 213 -14.33 -3.85 5.90
N GLU A 214 -13.82 -4.88 6.59
CA GLU A 214 -14.32 -5.22 7.92
C GLU A 214 -14.12 -4.07 8.93
N ALA A 215 -12.95 -3.44 8.95
CA ALA A 215 -12.68 -2.28 9.82
C ALA A 215 -13.65 -1.13 9.53
N VAL A 216 -13.87 -0.81 8.25
CA VAL A 216 -14.80 0.24 7.81
C VAL A 216 -16.24 -0.08 8.24
N GLN A 217 -16.69 -1.32 8.05
CA GLN A 217 -18.04 -1.75 8.44
C GLN A 217 -18.25 -1.73 9.95
N ALA A 218 -17.21 -2.02 10.73
CA ALA A 218 -17.24 -1.94 12.18
C ALA A 218 -17.07 -0.51 12.74
N GLY A 219 -16.81 0.47 11.88
CA GLY A 219 -16.57 1.85 12.30
C GLY A 219 -15.29 2.02 13.14
N VAL A 220 -14.25 1.26 12.82
CA VAL A 220 -12.93 1.34 13.46
C VAL A 220 -11.83 1.65 12.43
N ASP A 221 -10.62 1.92 12.90
CA ASP A 221 -9.55 2.47 12.08
C ASP A 221 -8.78 1.38 11.31
N PHE A 222 -8.43 0.29 12.00
CA PHE A 222 -7.63 -0.82 11.48
C PHE A 222 -8.21 -2.19 11.87
N ALA A 223 -7.74 -3.23 11.20
CA ALA A 223 -8.03 -4.61 11.57
C ALA A 223 -6.72 -5.36 11.76
N VAL A 224 -6.67 -6.24 12.76
CA VAL A 224 -5.54 -7.12 13.03
C VAL A 224 -5.94 -8.57 12.76
N ALA A 225 -5.08 -9.31 12.07
CA ALA A 225 -5.29 -10.72 11.78
C ALA A 225 -4.36 -11.61 12.62
N PHE A 226 -4.73 -12.89 12.70
CA PHE A 226 -4.00 -13.93 13.42
C PHE A 226 -3.71 -15.08 12.46
N ASP A 227 -2.58 -15.76 12.68
CA ASP A 227 -2.26 -17.00 11.97
C ASP A 227 -3.13 -18.19 12.43
N ALA A 228 -2.93 -19.34 11.78
CA ALA A 228 -3.71 -20.55 12.07
C ALA A 228 -3.47 -21.09 13.48
N GLU A 229 -2.30 -20.78 14.06
CA GLU A 229 -1.88 -21.16 15.40
C GLU A 229 -2.38 -20.18 16.48
N GLY A 230 -3.05 -19.10 16.09
CA GLY A 230 -3.63 -18.12 17.01
C GLY A 230 -2.65 -17.07 17.52
N HIS A 231 -1.54 -16.84 16.81
CA HIS A 231 -0.61 -15.75 17.07
C HIS A 231 -0.90 -14.52 16.21
N MET A 232 -0.60 -13.35 16.77
CA MET A 232 -0.76 -12.06 16.08
C MET A 232 0.13 -12.01 14.84
N ALA A 233 -0.46 -11.65 13.71
CA ALA A 233 0.23 -11.48 12.45
C ALA A 233 0.31 -9.99 12.06
N GLU A 234 -0.41 -9.57 11.02
CA GLU A 234 -0.41 -8.20 10.50
C GLU A 234 -1.84 -7.72 10.23
N GLY A 235 -1.96 -6.45 9.87
CA GLY A 235 -3.23 -5.85 9.42
C GLY A 235 -3.36 -5.77 7.92
N ALA A 236 -4.24 -4.89 7.47
CA ALA A 236 -4.51 -4.72 6.05
C ALA A 236 -3.28 -4.16 5.30
N THR A 237 -2.56 -3.22 5.90
CA THR A 237 -1.40 -2.57 5.27
C THR A 237 -0.22 -2.32 6.22
N GLU A 238 -0.32 -2.81 7.44
CA GLU A 238 0.49 -2.41 8.58
C GLU A 238 0.91 -3.61 9.43
N ASN A 239 2.06 -3.52 10.09
CA ASN A 239 2.47 -4.51 11.08
C ASN A 239 1.96 -4.10 12.46
N PHE A 240 1.82 -5.09 13.35
CA PHE A 240 1.47 -4.89 14.75
C PHE A 240 2.62 -5.28 15.68
N GLY A 241 2.57 -4.79 16.90
CA GLY A 241 3.44 -5.19 18.00
C GLY A 241 2.84 -4.77 19.34
N ILE A 242 3.44 -5.24 20.43
CA ILE A 242 2.95 -4.95 21.78
C ILE A 242 4.08 -4.46 22.68
N VAL A 243 3.72 -3.70 23.69
CA VAL A 243 4.59 -3.34 24.81
C VAL A 243 4.08 -4.04 26.05
N THR A 244 4.93 -4.86 26.65
CA THR A 244 4.61 -5.61 27.87
C THR A 244 4.63 -4.72 29.12
N ALA A 245 4.10 -5.22 30.23
CA ALA A 245 4.08 -4.51 31.52
C ALA A 245 5.48 -4.16 32.06
N ASP A 246 6.48 -4.99 31.76
CA ASP A 246 7.89 -4.72 32.08
C ASP A 246 8.62 -3.89 31.02
N ARG A 247 7.86 -3.26 30.10
CA ARG A 247 8.35 -2.36 29.04
C ARG A 247 9.31 -3.03 28.06
N ARG A 248 8.98 -4.23 27.57
CA ARG A 248 9.64 -4.85 26.40
C ARG A 248 8.78 -4.66 25.15
N LEU A 249 9.41 -4.38 24.01
CA LEU A 249 8.74 -4.35 22.72
C LEU A 249 8.74 -5.76 22.12
N ARG A 250 7.57 -6.34 21.91
CA ARG A 250 7.42 -7.63 21.23
C ARG A 250 6.81 -7.44 19.86
N LEU A 251 7.43 -8.05 18.85
CA LEU A 251 7.00 -8.01 17.45
C LEU A 251 6.75 -9.44 16.95
N PRO A 252 5.79 -9.66 16.03
CA PRO A 252 5.62 -10.96 15.39
C PRO A 252 6.90 -11.43 14.68
N GLY A 253 7.07 -12.75 14.59
CA GLY A 253 8.14 -13.39 13.83
C GLY A 253 8.01 -13.11 12.32
N LEU A 254 9.13 -12.89 11.63
CA LEU A 254 9.13 -12.46 10.21
C LEU A 254 8.81 -13.58 9.20
N ALA A 255 8.56 -14.80 9.66
CA ALA A 255 8.20 -15.93 8.79
C ALA A 255 6.74 -15.86 8.31
N HIS A 256 5.87 -15.17 9.06
CA HIS A 256 4.42 -15.18 8.87
C HIS A 256 3.83 -13.80 8.53
N ILE A 257 4.69 -12.78 8.40
CA ILE A 257 4.27 -11.39 8.13
C ILE A 257 5.24 -10.71 7.17
N LEU A 258 4.82 -9.59 6.61
CA LEU A 258 5.72 -8.75 5.85
C LEU A 258 6.79 -8.16 6.76
N ALA A 259 8.05 -8.21 6.30
CA ALA A 259 9.17 -7.53 6.94
C ALA A 259 9.06 -5.99 6.76
N GLY A 260 8.22 -5.35 7.57
CA GLY A 260 7.96 -3.91 7.57
C GLY A 260 9.20 -3.05 7.74
N THR A 261 9.48 -2.14 6.80
CA THR A 261 10.58 -1.16 6.93
C THR A 261 10.37 -0.24 8.13
N THR A 262 9.15 0.28 8.33
CA THR A 262 8.79 1.08 9.51
C THR A 262 8.89 0.29 10.81
N MET A 263 8.42 -0.96 10.85
CA MET A 263 8.52 -1.80 12.05
C MET A 263 9.98 -2.10 12.41
N LYS A 264 10.82 -2.44 11.42
CA LYS A 264 12.27 -2.66 11.61
C LYS A 264 12.94 -1.40 12.16
N ARG A 265 12.68 -0.25 11.54
CA ARG A 265 13.28 1.01 11.98
C ARG A 265 12.78 1.46 13.35
N ALA A 266 11.50 1.26 13.65
CA ALA A 266 10.95 1.53 14.97
C ALA A 266 11.60 0.66 16.05
N ALA A 267 11.90 -0.62 15.75
CA ALA A 267 12.64 -1.48 16.66
C ALA A 267 14.07 -0.95 16.91
N GLU A 268 14.80 -0.53 15.88
CA GLU A 268 16.13 0.09 16.03
C GLU A 268 16.07 1.35 16.90
N LEU A 269 15.06 2.19 16.72
CA LEU A 269 14.84 3.40 17.52
C LEU A 269 14.35 3.11 18.95
N ALA A 270 13.88 1.89 19.22
CA ALA A 270 13.31 1.51 20.52
C ALA A 270 14.38 1.19 21.58
N VAL A 271 15.63 0.94 21.19
CA VAL A 271 16.71 0.49 22.09
C VAL A 271 16.90 1.41 23.32
N GLU A 272 16.64 2.71 23.20
CA GLU A 272 16.73 3.67 24.31
C GLU A 272 15.39 3.90 25.06
N ILE A 273 14.29 3.28 24.62
CA ILE A 273 12.92 3.53 25.11
C ILE A 273 12.37 2.34 25.91
N VAL A 274 12.74 1.13 25.50
CA VAL A 274 12.27 -0.15 26.07
C VAL A 274 13.43 -0.92 26.70
N ARG A 275 13.11 -1.90 27.56
CA ARG A 275 14.12 -2.74 28.23
C ARG A 275 14.72 -3.79 27.29
N ASP A 276 13.92 -4.32 26.39
CA ASP A 276 14.30 -5.36 25.45
C ASP A 276 13.38 -5.34 24.22
N ILE A 277 13.84 -5.95 23.13
CA ILE A 277 13.12 -6.09 21.86
C ILE A 277 13.14 -7.56 21.46
N GLU A 278 11.97 -8.18 21.44
CA GLU A 278 11.82 -9.60 21.12
C GLU A 278 11.01 -9.79 19.84
N ARG A 279 11.36 -10.84 19.08
CA ARG A 279 10.57 -11.32 17.95
C ARG A 279 10.10 -12.73 18.21
N GLY A 280 8.82 -13.00 17.95
CA GLY A 280 8.29 -14.37 18.08
C GLY A 280 6.78 -14.41 18.08
N ALA A 281 6.25 -15.55 18.52
CA ALA A 281 4.83 -15.75 18.72
C ALA A 281 4.29 -14.78 19.80
N ILE A 282 3.20 -14.09 19.46
CA ILE A 282 2.43 -13.25 20.39
C ILE A 282 1.01 -13.79 20.40
N THR A 283 0.62 -14.41 21.51
CA THR A 283 -0.74 -14.95 21.65
C THR A 283 -1.76 -13.81 21.77
N ARG A 284 -3.02 -14.11 21.43
CA ARG A 284 -4.14 -13.17 21.63
C ARG A 284 -4.23 -12.67 23.07
N THR A 285 -4.04 -13.55 24.05
CA THR A 285 -4.07 -13.20 25.47
C THR A 285 -3.00 -12.18 25.80
N GLU A 286 -1.75 -12.44 25.41
CA GLU A 286 -0.64 -11.49 25.65
C GLU A 286 -0.93 -10.13 25.03
N ALA A 287 -1.48 -10.11 23.81
CA ALA A 287 -1.80 -8.88 23.12
C ALA A 287 -2.92 -8.07 23.79
N LEU A 288 -3.98 -8.74 24.25
CA LEU A 288 -5.09 -8.09 24.95
C LEU A 288 -4.70 -7.60 26.34
N THR A 289 -3.74 -8.25 27.01
CA THR A 289 -3.23 -7.84 28.33
C THR A 289 -2.00 -6.93 28.27
N ALA A 290 -1.53 -6.56 27.08
CA ALA A 290 -0.36 -5.70 26.91
C ALA A 290 -0.62 -4.30 27.47
N SER A 291 0.46 -3.62 27.88
CA SER A 291 0.38 -2.22 28.31
C SER A 291 0.11 -1.28 27.15
N GLU A 292 0.68 -1.57 25.98
CA GLU A 292 0.37 -0.87 24.73
C GLU A 292 0.30 -1.87 23.57
N VAL A 293 -0.55 -1.59 22.59
CA VAL A 293 -0.54 -2.23 21.27
C VAL A 293 -0.19 -1.15 20.25
N LEU A 294 0.76 -1.44 19.38
CA LEU A 294 1.33 -0.50 18.41
C LEU A 294 1.14 -1.00 16.99
N ILE A 295 0.87 -0.06 16.09
CA ILE A 295 0.82 -0.25 14.65
C ILE A 295 2.04 0.42 14.03
N PHE A 296 2.63 -0.23 13.02
CA PHE A 296 3.77 0.27 12.26
C PHE A 296 3.46 0.24 10.76
N GLY A 297 3.54 1.39 10.10
CA GLY A 297 3.41 1.43 8.64
C GLY A 297 3.97 2.72 8.04
N THR A 298 4.35 2.67 6.77
CA THR A 298 4.94 3.83 6.10
C THR A 298 3.98 5.01 6.04
N THR A 299 2.68 4.77 5.88
CA THR A 299 1.67 5.84 5.87
C THR A 299 1.27 6.29 7.28
N PRO A 300 0.81 5.41 8.20
CA PRO A 300 0.35 5.83 9.53
C PRO A 300 1.47 6.14 10.54
N ASP A 301 2.73 5.84 10.21
CA ASP A 301 3.88 5.86 11.12
C ASP A 301 3.71 4.91 12.31
N VAL A 302 4.12 5.32 13.52
CA VAL A 302 3.86 4.56 14.75
C VAL A 302 2.54 5.03 15.33
N THR A 303 1.58 4.12 15.44
CA THR A 303 0.23 4.44 15.90
C THR A 303 -0.11 3.64 17.16
N SER A 304 -0.57 4.32 18.20
CA SER A 304 -1.02 3.67 19.44
C SER A 304 -2.46 3.19 19.29
N VAL A 305 -2.72 1.93 19.68
CA VAL A 305 -4.06 1.35 19.76
C VAL A 305 -4.57 1.51 21.19
N VAL A 306 -5.81 2.01 21.32
CA VAL A 306 -6.45 2.29 22.61
C VAL A 306 -7.66 1.39 22.89
N ALA A 307 -8.23 0.80 21.84
CA ALA A 307 -9.32 -0.16 21.96
C ALA A 307 -9.23 -1.24 20.88
N TRP A 308 -9.62 -2.46 21.25
CA TRP A 308 -9.63 -3.64 20.38
C TRP A 308 -10.88 -4.48 20.67
N ASP A 309 -11.72 -4.72 19.66
CA ASP A 309 -12.94 -5.53 19.77
C ASP A 309 -13.85 -5.03 20.90
N GLY A 310 -13.93 -3.70 21.06
CA GLY A 310 -14.69 -3.04 22.13
C GLY A 310 -14.01 -3.06 23.50
N HIS A 311 -12.90 -3.78 23.69
CA HIS A 311 -12.13 -3.80 24.92
C HIS A 311 -11.10 -2.69 24.94
N ARG A 312 -10.81 -2.16 26.13
CA ARG A 312 -9.77 -1.15 26.34
C ARG A 312 -8.39 -1.82 26.31
N ILE A 313 -7.43 -1.21 25.63
CA ILE A 313 -6.01 -1.58 25.72
C ILE A 313 -5.31 -0.66 26.72
N GLY A 314 -4.60 -1.24 27.69
CA GLY A 314 -3.94 -0.50 28.77
C GLY A 314 -4.90 0.50 29.46
N ALA A 315 -4.50 1.77 29.51
CA ALA A 315 -5.31 2.84 30.10
C ALA A 315 -6.42 3.37 29.17
N GLY A 316 -6.51 2.89 27.91
CA GLY A 316 -7.44 3.41 26.90
C GLY A 316 -7.02 4.74 26.31
N GLN A 317 -5.73 5.04 26.36
CA GLN A 317 -5.10 6.25 25.84
C GLN A 317 -3.73 5.89 25.25
N PRO A 318 -3.19 6.68 24.30
CA PRO A 318 -1.86 6.42 23.74
C PRO A 318 -0.80 6.35 24.85
N GLY A 319 -0.03 5.26 24.90
CA GLY A 319 0.96 5.06 25.95
C GLY A 319 2.32 5.74 25.69
N PRO A 320 3.18 5.83 26.72
CA PRO A 320 4.43 6.57 26.64
C PRO A 320 5.44 5.98 25.65
N VAL A 321 5.46 4.65 25.44
CA VAL A 321 6.39 4.03 24.50
C VAL A 321 5.98 4.33 23.06
N GLY A 322 4.70 4.16 22.73
CA GLY A 322 4.18 4.49 21.40
C GLY A 322 4.37 5.96 21.03
N GLN A 323 4.10 6.87 21.97
CA GLN A 323 4.33 8.31 21.77
C GLN A 323 5.81 8.64 21.55
N ALA A 324 6.71 8.09 22.39
CA ALA A 324 8.14 8.31 22.27
C ALA A 324 8.70 7.75 20.94
N LEU A 325 8.25 6.56 20.55
CA LEU A 325 8.64 5.94 19.28
C LEU A 325 8.16 6.73 18.07
N ASN A 326 6.89 7.18 18.08
CA ASN A 326 6.37 8.01 17.01
C ASN A 326 7.19 9.31 16.89
N ALA A 327 7.44 10.00 18.00
CA ALA A 327 8.24 11.22 18.01
C ALA A 327 9.69 11.01 17.55
N ARG A 328 10.31 9.87 17.90
CA ARG A 328 11.65 9.50 17.40
C ARG A 328 11.64 9.21 15.92
N LEU A 329 10.65 8.48 15.42
CA LEU A 329 10.53 8.17 14.00
C LEU A 329 10.32 9.45 13.18
N GLN A 330 9.43 10.38 13.62
CA GLN A 330 9.23 11.66 12.93
C GLN A 330 10.53 12.48 12.83
N ARG A 331 11.32 12.55 13.91
CA ARG A 331 12.63 13.21 13.89
C ARG A 331 13.62 12.50 12.96
N ASP A 332 13.64 11.17 13.00
CA ASP A 332 14.50 10.37 12.12
C ASP A 332 14.20 10.64 10.63
N MET A 333 12.94 10.86 10.26
CA MET A 333 12.54 11.24 8.89
C MET A 333 13.00 12.64 8.45
N LEU A 334 13.39 13.50 9.38
CA LEU A 334 13.76 14.89 9.11
C LEU A 334 15.27 15.12 9.26
N GLU A 335 15.91 14.42 10.20
CA GLU A 335 17.24 14.75 10.72
C GLU A 335 18.29 13.67 10.40
N ASN A 336 17.89 12.43 10.10
CA ASN A 336 18.85 11.34 9.87
C ASN A 336 19.35 11.32 8.42
N HIS A 337 20.36 12.13 8.12
CA HIS A 337 20.91 12.28 6.78
C HIS A 337 21.43 10.99 6.14
N ASP A 338 21.76 9.95 6.90
CA ASP A 338 22.19 8.66 6.35
C ASP A 338 21.04 7.89 5.68
N LEU A 339 19.80 8.16 6.09
CA LEU A 339 18.60 7.53 5.54
C LEU A 339 17.85 8.43 4.56
N LEU A 340 18.28 9.68 4.37
CA LEU A 340 17.60 10.66 3.51
C LEU A 340 18.20 10.70 2.11
N THR A 341 17.42 10.25 1.13
CA THR A 341 17.72 10.46 -0.28
C THR A 341 17.10 11.77 -0.76
N ALA A 342 17.93 12.79 -0.98
CA ALA A 342 17.48 14.09 -1.45
C ALA A 342 16.94 14.05 -2.88
N VAL A 343 15.77 14.66 -3.11
CA VAL A 343 15.12 14.67 -4.43
C VAL A 343 15.40 15.97 -5.20
N TRP A 344 15.72 17.09 -4.54
CA TRP A 344 15.94 18.42 -5.17
C TRP A 344 17.37 18.94 -5.08
N LYS A 345 18.35 18.08 -4.78
CA LYS A 345 19.77 18.47 -4.86
C LYS A 345 20.26 18.55 -6.31
#